data_AF-A0A5J5AY07-F1
#
_entry.id   AF-A0A5J5AY07-F1
#
_cell.length_a   1.000
_cell.length_b   1.000
_cell.length_c   1.000
_cell.angle_alpha   90.00
_cell.angle_beta   90.00
_cell.angle_gamma   90.00
#
_symmetry.space_group_name_H-M   'P 1'
#
loop_
_entity.id
_entity.type
_entity.pdbx_description
1 polymer ?
#
loop_
_entity_poly.entity_id
_entity_poly.type
_entity_poly.pdbx_seq_one_letter_code
_entity_poly.pdbx_strand_id
1 'polypeptide(L)'
;MSGSRFLFANGVVLPPSDTPSVSTFLEAHPGAYTTSRTHNNVLPVALKERKSGEELAITALVSGNSEKLSDNDSLTEDKLSRILDVYVHVGIYIPPVFGIQENGAHLAVVGRGRDVANAKYSDWVRLRKPLEKLRLPSVTELLLSNDRDRILEGCVTNFFVVCRKGNNDISNDAKGKDLYDYRSAYSVEIQTAPISDGVLPGVIRQVIIDVCSSMGIPLREVAPSWSESEIWEEAFIDKGFQASGHSSYDSLRLLQHVETIQVPSSLGIAGIKILEGGNMGGEAVQGGSWEDHCSNPERDLEESRL
;
A
#
# COMPACT_ATOMS: atom_id res chain seq x y z
N MET A 1 -1.35 19.50 21.17
CA MET A 1 -2.73 20.00 21.00
C MET A 1 -3.48 18.97 20.17
N SER A 2 -4.55 18.38 20.72
CA SER A 2 -5.33 17.35 20.01
C SER A 2 -6.03 18.01 18.83
N GLY A 3 -5.68 17.61 17.60
CA GLY A 3 -6.43 18.01 16.42
C GLY A 3 -7.85 17.44 16.48
N SER A 4 -8.86 18.23 16.10
CA SER A 4 -10.23 17.75 16.03
C SER A 4 -10.32 16.56 15.08
N ARG A 5 -10.82 15.43 15.60
CA ARG A 5 -11.19 14.25 14.80
C ARG A 5 -12.70 14.11 14.88
N PHE A 6 -13.30 13.66 13.80
CA PHE A 6 -14.74 13.42 13.74
C PHE A 6 -14.99 12.01 13.19
N LEU A 7 -16.01 11.37 13.73
CA LEU A 7 -16.55 10.14 13.16
C LEU A 7 -18.03 10.35 12.92
N PHE A 8 -18.45 10.12 11.68
CA PHE A 8 -19.85 10.09 11.30
C PHE A 8 -20.23 8.62 11.09
N ALA A 9 -21.40 8.22 11.59
CA ALA A 9 -22.00 6.91 11.33
C ALA A 9 -23.41 7.14 10.79
N ASN A 10 -23.68 6.67 9.57
CA ASN A 10 -24.97 6.84 8.87
C ASN A 10 -25.46 8.30 8.88
N GLY A 11 -24.55 9.25 8.68
CA GLY A 11 -24.83 10.68 8.67
C GLY A 11 -24.90 11.36 10.05
N VAL A 12 -24.81 10.61 11.14
CA VAL A 12 -24.83 11.14 12.51
C VAL A 12 -23.41 11.32 13.04
N VAL A 13 -23.10 12.50 13.59
CA VAL A 13 -21.81 12.78 14.25
C VAL A 13 -21.74 12.07 15.60
N LEU A 14 -20.69 11.29 15.83
CA LEU A 14 -20.37 10.71 17.14
C LEU A 14 -19.58 11.69 18.02
N PRO A 15 -19.67 11.57 19.35
CA PRO A 15 -18.97 12.46 20.29
C PRO A 15 -17.45 12.54 20.02
N PRO A 16 -16.85 13.76 19.99
CA PRO A 16 -15.42 13.93 19.72
C PRO A 16 -14.48 13.26 20.74
N SER A 17 -14.90 13.17 22.02
CA SER A 17 -14.12 12.54 23.09
C SER A 17 -13.82 11.07 22.83
N ASP A 18 -14.66 10.44 22.00
CA ASP A 18 -14.65 9.00 21.77
C ASP A 18 -14.17 8.65 20.35
N THR A 19 -13.70 9.64 19.58
CA THR A 19 -13.27 9.40 18.20
C THR A 19 -11.88 8.74 18.15
N PRO A 20 -11.77 7.45 17.76
CA PRO A 20 -10.51 6.74 17.71
C PRO A 20 -9.59 7.26 16.60
N SER A 21 -8.32 6.82 16.59
CA SER A 21 -7.48 6.97 15.40
C SER A 21 -8.10 6.20 14.22
N VAL A 22 -7.74 6.57 12.99
CA VAL A 22 -8.23 5.83 11.81
C VAL A 22 -7.80 4.37 11.82
N SER A 23 -6.61 4.04 12.34
CA SER A 23 -6.16 2.65 12.45
C SER A 23 -7.04 1.86 13.42
N THR A 24 -7.27 2.39 14.63
CA THR A 24 -8.15 1.75 15.62
C THR A 24 -9.59 1.64 15.12
N PHE A 25 -10.08 2.66 14.40
CA PHE A 25 -11.38 2.62 13.75
C PHE A 25 -11.49 1.48 12.74
N LEU A 26 -10.56 1.39 11.78
CA LEU A 26 -10.56 0.35 10.75
C LEU A 26 -10.30 -1.05 11.33
N GLU A 27 -9.50 -1.16 12.39
CA GLU A 27 -9.32 -2.44 13.09
C GLU A 27 -10.65 -2.99 13.64
N ALA A 28 -11.47 -2.11 14.22
CA ALA A 28 -12.72 -2.45 14.88
C ALA A 28 -13.92 -2.65 13.95
N HIS A 29 -13.88 -2.11 12.72
CA HIS A 29 -15.02 -2.14 11.79
C HIS A 29 -14.65 -2.88 10.49
N PRO A 30 -15.13 -4.12 10.31
CA PRO A 30 -14.99 -4.85 9.05
C PRO A 30 -15.69 -4.12 7.90
N GLY A 31 -15.01 -3.98 6.75
CA GLY A 31 -15.59 -3.33 5.59
C GLY A 31 -14.57 -2.95 4.52
N ALA A 32 -15.09 -2.42 3.42
CA ALA A 32 -14.29 -1.78 2.38
C ALA A 32 -14.19 -0.29 2.68
N TYR A 33 -13.03 0.32 2.45
CA TYR A 33 -12.83 1.74 2.72
C TYR A 33 -12.07 2.45 1.60
N THR A 34 -12.21 3.77 1.55
CA THR A 34 -11.36 4.63 0.75
C THR A 34 -10.92 5.83 1.57
N THR A 35 -9.78 6.41 1.21
CA THR A 35 -9.23 7.58 1.89
C THR A 35 -8.90 8.64 0.86
N SER A 36 -9.38 9.85 1.09
CA SER A 36 -9.10 11.03 0.27
C SER A 36 -8.45 12.12 1.11
N ARG A 37 -7.71 13.01 0.43
CA ARG A 37 -7.07 14.20 0.99
C ARG A 37 -7.76 15.43 0.43
N THR A 38 -7.94 16.45 1.26
CA THR A 38 -8.68 17.64 0.84
C THR A 38 -8.16 18.87 1.56
N HIS A 39 -8.05 19.94 0.77
CA HIS A 39 -7.53 21.22 1.21
C HIS A 39 -8.63 22.29 1.30
N ASN A 40 -9.80 22.12 0.66
CA ASN A 40 -10.81 23.18 0.56
C ASN A 40 -12.30 22.75 0.60
N ASN A 41 -12.65 21.49 0.27
CA ASN A 41 -14.05 21.06 0.12
C ASN A 41 -14.38 19.90 1.08
N VAL A 42 -14.61 20.19 2.36
CA VAL A 42 -14.98 19.20 3.39
C VAL A 42 -16.33 19.55 3.99
N LEU A 43 -16.96 18.58 4.67
CA LEU A 43 -18.10 18.79 5.57
C LEU A 43 -17.94 20.11 6.36
N PRO A 44 -18.91 21.03 6.29
CA PRO A 44 -18.81 22.35 6.91
C PRO A 44 -18.44 22.32 8.40
N VAL A 45 -18.81 21.26 9.12
CA VAL A 45 -18.45 21.04 10.52
C VAL A 45 -16.94 20.89 10.71
N ALA A 46 -16.29 20.03 9.91
CA ALA A 46 -14.85 19.83 9.99
C ALA A 46 -14.07 21.06 9.49
N LEU A 47 -14.62 21.84 8.55
CA LEU A 47 -14.01 23.10 8.11
C LEU A 47 -14.03 24.19 9.18
N LYS A 48 -15.06 24.24 10.04
CA LYS A 48 -15.17 25.25 11.11
C LYS A 48 -14.13 25.06 12.21
N GLU A 49 -13.76 23.82 12.50
CA GLU A 49 -12.79 23.51 13.57
C GLU A 49 -11.34 23.42 13.06
N ARG A 50 -11.14 23.41 11.75
CA ARG A 50 -9.82 23.36 11.11
C ARG A 50 -9.09 24.69 11.25
N LYS A 51 -7.80 24.65 11.62
CA LYS A 51 -6.93 25.83 11.56
C LYS A 51 -6.46 26.08 10.14
N SER A 52 -6.25 27.35 9.80
CA SER A 52 -5.69 27.74 8.51
C SER A 52 -4.38 26.98 8.23
N GLY A 53 -4.30 26.32 7.07
CA GLY A 53 -3.13 25.56 6.64
C GLY A 53 -3.07 24.09 7.08
N GLU A 54 -3.97 23.60 7.95
CA GLU A 54 -4.07 22.17 8.24
C GLU A 54 -4.62 21.42 7.01
N GLU A 55 -4.26 20.17 6.76
CA GLU A 55 -4.94 19.35 5.75
C GLU A 55 -5.81 18.29 6.42
N LEU A 56 -6.84 17.81 5.73
CA LEU A 56 -7.73 16.78 6.26
C LEU A 56 -7.59 15.49 5.43
N ALA A 57 -7.55 14.37 6.14
CA ALA A 57 -7.76 13.05 5.60
C ALA A 57 -9.19 12.61 5.94
N ILE A 58 -9.91 12.17 4.90
CA ILE A 58 -11.27 11.64 5.03
C ILE A 58 -11.21 10.18 4.65
N THR A 59 -11.54 9.31 5.60
CA THR A 59 -11.68 7.87 5.35
C THR A 59 -13.16 7.50 5.41
N ALA A 60 -13.71 7.07 4.28
CA ALA A 60 -15.06 6.54 4.20
C ALA A 60 -15.00 5.01 4.22
N LEU A 61 -15.74 4.37 5.13
CA LEU A 61 -15.84 2.91 5.25
C LEU A 61 -17.30 2.50 5.06
N VAL A 62 -17.51 1.47 4.24
CA VAL A 62 -18.80 0.80 4.09
C VAL A 62 -18.66 -0.59 4.69
N SER A 63 -19.49 -0.85 5.70
CA SER A 63 -19.63 -2.14 6.36
C SER A 63 -20.99 -2.75 6.01
N GLY A 64 -21.09 -4.07 6.02
CA GLY A 64 -22.35 -4.79 5.80
C GLY A 64 -22.61 -5.75 6.94
N ASN A 65 -23.87 -5.80 7.39
CA ASN A 65 -24.31 -6.78 8.37
C ASN A 65 -25.08 -7.90 7.64
N SER A 66 -24.42 -9.03 7.40
CA SER A 66 -25.02 -10.20 6.75
C SER A 66 -26.13 -10.86 7.55
N GLU A 67 -26.21 -10.66 8.87
CA GLU A 67 -27.31 -11.19 9.70
C GLU A 67 -28.65 -10.52 9.36
N LYS A 68 -28.61 -9.35 8.71
CA LYS A 68 -29.80 -8.62 8.26
C LYS A 68 -30.25 -8.98 6.84
N LEU A 69 -29.50 -9.85 6.13
CA LEU A 69 -29.87 -10.38 4.83
C LEU A 69 -30.74 -11.63 5.01
N SER A 70 -32.01 -11.56 4.63
CA SER A 70 -32.83 -12.77 4.43
C SER A 70 -32.54 -13.37 3.06
N ASP A 71 -32.36 -14.69 2.99
CA ASP A 71 -31.83 -15.42 1.81
C ASP A 71 -32.65 -15.32 0.51
N ASN A 72 -33.82 -14.67 0.49
CA ASN A 72 -34.80 -14.84 -0.58
C ASN A 72 -35.47 -13.55 -1.11
N ASP A 73 -34.90 -12.39 -0.81
CA ASP A 73 -35.51 -11.11 -1.13
C ASP A 73 -34.71 -10.30 -2.16
N SER A 74 -35.40 -9.72 -3.15
CA SER A 74 -34.77 -8.76 -4.07
C SER A 74 -34.20 -7.57 -3.29
N LEU A 75 -32.95 -7.19 -3.55
CA LEU A 75 -32.33 -6.02 -2.94
C LEU A 75 -33.05 -4.73 -3.40
N THR A 76 -33.76 -4.09 -2.48
CA THR A 76 -34.29 -2.73 -2.66
C THR A 76 -33.40 -1.72 -1.92
N GLU A 77 -33.42 -0.45 -2.35
CA GLU A 77 -32.69 0.66 -1.68
C GLU A 77 -33.00 0.76 -0.17
N ASP A 78 -34.26 0.57 0.21
CA ASP A 78 -34.70 0.58 1.61
C ASP A 78 -34.14 -0.59 2.44
N LYS A 79 -33.82 -1.71 1.80
CA LYS A 79 -33.15 -2.84 2.45
C LYS A 79 -31.64 -2.61 2.52
N LEU A 80 -31.04 -2.10 1.44
CA LEU A 80 -29.63 -1.74 1.38
C LEU A 80 -29.22 -0.78 2.51
N SER A 81 -30.00 0.27 2.74
CA SER A 81 -29.78 1.23 3.84
C SER A 81 -29.93 0.65 5.26
N ARG A 82 -30.55 -0.53 5.41
CA ARG A 82 -30.63 -1.25 6.69
C ARG A 82 -29.50 -2.24 6.90
N ILE A 83 -28.95 -2.74 5.80
CA ILE A 83 -27.90 -3.76 5.76
C ILE A 83 -26.50 -3.14 5.80
N LEU A 84 -26.33 -1.99 5.13
CA LEU A 84 -25.05 -1.30 5.03
C LEU A 84 -24.96 -0.18 6.05
N ASP A 85 -23.83 -0.12 6.74
CA ASP A 85 -23.44 0.98 7.60
C ASP A 85 -22.33 1.78 6.89
N VAL A 86 -22.51 3.10 6.82
CA VAL A 86 -21.54 4.03 6.22
C VAL A 86 -20.93 4.88 7.31
N TYR A 87 -19.60 4.83 7.37
CA TYR A 87 -18.81 5.60 8.31
C TYR A 87 -17.93 6.60 7.58
N VAL A 88 -17.76 7.79 8.14
CA VAL A 88 -16.81 8.79 7.66
C VAL A 88 -15.95 9.24 8.83
N HIS A 89 -14.68 8.83 8.81
CA HIS A 89 -13.66 9.32 9.72
C HIS A 89 -12.96 10.53 9.11
N VAL A 90 -12.87 11.62 9.85
CA VAL A 90 -12.14 12.83 9.47
C VAL A 90 -11.06 13.08 10.50
N GLY A 91 -9.82 13.19 10.03
CA GLY A 91 -8.66 13.52 10.86
C GLY A 91 -7.73 14.51 10.19
N ILE A 92 -6.85 15.11 10.98
CA ILE A 92 -5.77 15.95 10.45
C ILE A 92 -4.79 15.09 9.66
N TYR A 93 -4.49 15.52 8.45
CA TYR A 93 -3.38 15.06 7.66
C TYR A 93 -2.21 16.03 7.80
N ILE A 94 -1.04 15.49 8.10
CA ILE A 94 0.19 16.25 8.09
C ILE A 94 1.04 15.70 6.94
N PRO A 95 1.16 16.43 5.83
CA PRO A 95 1.99 15.99 4.72
C PRO A 95 3.47 16.00 5.15
N PRO A 96 4.26 14.99 4.76
CA PRO A 96 5.70 15.06 4.95
C PRO A 96 6.29 16.22 4.14
N VAL A 97 7.36 16.81 4.66
CA VAL A 97 8.09 17.86 3.96
C VAL A 97 8.87 17.24 2.80
N PHE A 98 8.61 17.73 1.59
CA PHE A 98 9.34 17.31 0.39
C PHE A 98 10.71 18.01 0.30
N GLY A 99 11.71 17.34 -0.29
CA GLY A 99 13.02 17.95 -0.59
C GLY A 99 14.02 18.01 0.57
N ILE A 100 13.72 17.38 1.72
CA ILE A 100 14.70 17.18 2.80
C ILE A 100 15.28 15.78 2.64
N GLN A 101 16.60 15.68 2.51
CA GLN A 101 17.31 14.40 2.30
C GLN A 101 16.98 13.38 3.41
N GLU A 102 16.85 13.85 4.65
CA GLU A 102 16.51 13.04 5.84
C GLU A 102 15.08 12.48 5.84
N ASN A 103 14.24 12.86 4.87
CA ASN A 103 12.86 12.37 4.72
C ASN A 103 12.76 11.24 3.68
N GLY A 104 13.88 10.63 3.26
CA GLY A 104 13.88 9.43 2.44
C GLY A 104 13.10 8.28 3.09
N ALA A 105 12.48 7.43 2.27
CA ALA A 105 11.90 6.19 2.75
C ALA A 105 13.01 5.16 2.98
N HIS A 106 13.08 4.62 4.20
CA HIS A 106 13.87 3.44 4.52
C HIS A 106 12.94 2.23 4.55
N LEU A 107 13.20 1.25 3.71
CA LEU A 107 12.31 0.11 3.48
C LEU A 107 12.95 -1.20 3.95
N ALA A 108 12.11 -2.17 4.31
CA ALA A 108 12.55 -3.54 4.55
C ALA A 108 11.55 -4.56 3.98
N VAL A 109 12.04 -5.58 3.27
CA VAL A 109 11.23 -6.68 2.74
C VAL A 109 10.99 -7.71 3.85
N VAL A 110 9.73 -7.90 4.23
CA VAL A 110 9.38 -8.68 5.44
C VAL A 110 8.20 -9.64 5.26
N GLY A 111 7.16 -9.26 4.50
CA GLY A 111 5.91 -10.03 4.41
C GLY A 111 5.62 -10.58 3.01
N ARG A 112 4.66 -11.51 2.93
CA ARG A 112 4.08 -11.96 1.65
C ARG A 112 3.07 -10.93 1.12
N GLY A 113 2.72 -11.04 -0.16
CA GLY A 113 1.65 -10.26 -0.79
C GLY A 113 0.29 -10.46 -0.12
N ARG A 114 -0.66 -9.57 -0.39
CA ARG A 114 -2.01 -9.67 0.18
C ARG A 114 -2.77 -10.81 -0.48
N ASP A 115 -3.55 -11.53 0.32
CA ASP A 115 -4.46 -12.56 -0.23
C ASP A 115 -5.60 -11.91 -1.04
N VAL A 116 -6.04 -10.69 -0.64
CA VAL A 116 -7.07 -9.91 -1.33
C VAL A 116 -6.60 -8.46 -1.49
N ALA A 117 -6.23 -8.08 -2.72
CA ALA A 117 -5.65 -6.77 -3.01
C ALA A 117 -6.53 -5.88 -3.91
N ASN A 118 -7.60 -6.38 -4.50
CA ASN A 118 -8.45 -5.61 -5.44
C ASN A 118 -9.08 -4.35 -4.83
N ALA A 119 -9.17 -4.25 -3.50
CA ALA A 119 -9.65 -3.08 -2.78
C ALA A 119 -9.00 -2.93 -1.40
N LYS A 120 -9.19 -1.76 -0.80
CA LYS A 120 -8.80 -1.50 0.59
C LYS A 120 -9.84 -2.10 1.52
N TYR A 121 -9.56 -3.28 2.05
CA TYR A 121 -10.34 -3.89 3.12
C TYR A 121 -9.73 -3.59 4.48
N SER A 122 -10.58 -3.30 5.46
CA SER A 122 -10.19 -3.11 6.87
C SER A 122 -9.38 -4.28 7.42
N ASP A 123 -9.59 -5.48 6.89
CA ASP A 123 -8.97 -6.73 7.31
C ASP A 123 -7.46 -6.66 7.17
N TRP A 124 -6.98 -5.98 6.13
CA TRP A 124 -5.57 -5.73 5.93
C TRP A 124 -4.92 -4.95 7.09
N VAL A 125 -5.67 -4.09 7.79
CA VAL A 125 -5.20 -3.40 9.00
C VAL A 125 -4.90 -4.39 10.13
N ARG A 126 -5.73 -5.42 10.28
CA ARG A 126 -5.50 -6.48 11.28
C ARG A 126 -4.37 -7.40 10.84
N LEU A 127 -4.38 -7.82 9.57
CA LEU A 127 -3.43 -8.79 9.02
C LEU A 127 -1.99 -8.26 8.98
N ARG A 128 -1.78 -6.96 8.75
CA ARG A 128 -0.42 -6.40 8.74
C ARG A 128 0.15 -6.09 10.11
N LYS A 129 -0.66 -6.07 11.18
CA LYS A 129 -0.23 -5.69 12.53
C LYS A 129 0.92 -6.57 13.07
N PRO A 130 0.94 -7.90 12.87
CA PRO A 130 2.10 -8.72 13.18
C PRO A 130 3.35 -8.32 12.39
N LEU A 131 3.21 -7.96 11.10
CA LEU A 131 4.32 -7.47 10.27
C LEU A 131 4.87 -6.14 10.80
N GLU A 132 4.00 -5.18 11.12
CA GLU A 132 4.41 -3.87 11.65
C GLU A 132 5.17 -3.98 12.97
N LYS A 133 4.93 -5.02 13.79
CA LYS A 133 5.70 -5.30 15.01
C LYS A 133 7.15 -5.72 14.72
N LEU A 134 7.43 -6.22 13.51
CA LEU A 134 8.78 -6.58 13.06
C LEU A 134 9.55 -5.38 12.51
N ARG A 135 8.89 -4.22 12.33
CA ARG A 135 9.50 -3.03 11.76
C ARG A 135 10.55 -2.45 12.70
N LEU A 136 11.81 -2.47 12.26
CA LEU A 136 12.91 -1.82 12.97
C LEU A 136 12.68 -0.30 13.08
N PRO A 137 13.19 0.37 14.13
CA PRO A 137 12.97 1.81 14.32
C PRO A 137 13.42 2.69 13.15
N SER A 138 14.48 2.28 12.44
CA SER A 138 14.99 3.00 11.25
C SER A 138 14.17 2.75 9.99
N VAL A 139 13.31 1.73 9.97
CA VAL A 139 12.50 1.38 8.80
C VAL A 139 11.20 2.17 8.84
N THR A 140 10.92 2.88 7.76
CA THR A 140 9.74 3.73 7.60
C THR A 140 8.53 2.95 7.07
N GLU A 141 8.75 1.96 6.19
CA GLU A 141 7.71 1.16 5.56
C GLU A 141 8.21 -0.27 5.29
N LEU A 142 7.31 -1.25 5.35
CA LEU A 142 7.60 -2.65 5.07
C LEU A 142 7.13 -3.01 3.66
N LEU A 143 8.00 -3.69 2.91
CA LEU A 143 7.72 -4.21 1.58
C LEU A 143 7.26 -5.67 1.65
N LEU A 144 6.38 -6.00 0.71
CA LEU A 144 5.79 -7.31 0.51
C LEU A 144 6.40 -7.98 -0.72
N SER A 145 6.75 -9.25 -0.58
CA SER A 145 7.28 -10.10 -1.65
C SER A 145 6.98 -11.57 -1.34
N ASN A 146 6.60 -12.34 -2.36
CA ASN A 146 6.28 -13.77 -2.19
C ASN A 146 7.53 -14.66 -2.22
N ASP A 147 8.61 -14.21 -2.85
CA ASP A 147 9.86 -14.96 -3.07
C ASP A 147 11.09 -14.25 -2.50
N ARG A 148 10.91 -13.11 -1.83
CA ARG A 148 11.96 -12.22 -1.28
C ARG A 148 12.81 -11.54 -2.36
N ASP A 149 12.42 -11.63 -3.62
CA ASP A 149 13.12 -11.02 -4.76
C ASP A 149 12.21 -10.07 -5.53
N ARG A 150 11.07 -10.56 -6.03
CA ARG A 150 10.06 -9.78 -6.74
C ARG A 150 9.26 -8.96 -5.74
N ILE A 151 9.46 -7.64 -5.75
CA ILE A 151 8.81 -6.72 -4.84
C ILE A 151 7.43 -6.37 -5.38
N LEU A 152 6.40 -6.55 -4.56
CA LEU A 152 5.00 -6.31 -4.94
C LEU A 152 4.59 -4.88 -4.61
N GLU A 153 4.48 -4.58 -3.32
CA GLU A 153 4.05 -3.29 -2.80
C GLU A 153 4.48 -3.15 -1.33
N GLY A 154 4.21 -2.01 -0.72
CA GLY A 154 4.34 -1.83 0.73
C GLY A 154 3.07 -2.21 1.51
N CYS A 155 3.17 -2.20 2.84
CA CYS A 155 2.02 -2.43 3.70
C CYS A 155 0.90 -1.39 3.48
N VAL A 156 1.21 -0.14 3.17
CA VAL A 156 0.19 0.88 2.89
C VAL A 156 0.50 1.74 1.66
N THR A 157 1.39 1.27 0.79
CA THR A 157 1.94 2.00 -0.37
C THR A 157 2.12 1.08 -1.56
N ASN A 158 2.11 1.62 -2.76
CA ASN A 158 2.61 0.96 -3.97
C ASN A 158 4.11 1.30 -4.16
N PHE A 159 4.85 0.40 -4.80
CA PHE A 159 6.30 0.51 -5.02
C PHE A 159 6.64 0.63 -6.51
N PHE A 160 7.61 1.49 -6.81
CA PHE A 160 8.07 1.78 -8.16
C PHE A 160 9.59 1.86 -8.18
N VAL A 161 10.17 1.50 -9.32
CA VAL A 161 11.59 1.72 -9.61
C VAL A 161 11.75 2.38 -10.97
N VAL A 162 12.80 3.17 -11.13
CA VAL A 162 13.28 3.66 -12.42
C VAL A 162 14.50 2.83 -12.79
N CYS A 163 14.41 2.06 -13.86
CA CYS A 163 15.46 1.18 -14.35
C CYS A 163 16.17 1.80 -15.55
N ARG A 164 17.50 1.64 -15.64
CA ARG A 164 18.22 1.82 -16.90
C ARG A 164 17.85 0.68 -17.83
N LYS A 165 17.38 1.02 -19.03
CA LYS A 165 17.26 0.08 -20.13
C LYS A 165 18.58 0.07 -20.91
N GLY A 166 19.25 -1.08 -20.92
CA GLY A 166 20.48 -1.27 -21.68
C GLY A 166 20.24 -1.21 -23.19
N ASN A 167 21.25 -0.82 -23.96
CA ASN A 167 21.18 -0.67 -25.42
C ASN A 167 20.79 -1.95 -26.19
N ASN A 168 20.73 -3.12 -25.54
CA ASN A 168 20.47 -4.41 -26.16
C ASN A 168 18.97 -4.69 -26.41
N ASP A 169 18.06 -3.91 -25.82
CA ASP A 169 16.61 -4.05 -26.01
C ASP A 169 16.03 -3.17 -27.15
N ILE A 170 16.90 -2.47 -27.87
CA ILE A 170 16.52 -1.78 -29.11
C ILE A 170 16.43 -2.86 -30.18
N SER A 171 15.21 -3.33 -30.46
CA SER A 171 14.90 -4.14 -31.63
C SER A 171 15.58 -3.55 -32.87
N ASN A 172 16.22 -4.42 -33.66
CA ASN A 172 17.05 -4.15 -34.85
C ASN A 172 16.35 -3.43 -36.04
N ASP A 173 15.24 -2.71 -35.82
CA ASP A 173 14.39 -2.20 -36.90
C ASP A 173 14.66 -0.73 -37.28
N ALA A 174 15.62 -0.06 -36.66
CA ALA A 174 16.02 1.30 -37.05
C ALA A 174 17.32 1.31 -37.87
N LYS A 175 17.27 0.83 -39.11
CA LYS A 175 18.27 1.21 -40.11
C LYS A 175 18.07 2.68 -40.52
N GLY A 176 18.89 3.54 -39.95
CA GLY A 176 19.35 4.78 -40.57
C GLY A 176 18.65 6.07 -40.14
N LYS A 177 19.34 6.87 -39.32
CA LYS A 177 19.85 8.20 -39.71
C LYS A 177 20.58 8.88 -38.56
N ASP A 178 21.79 9.34 -38.89
CA ASP A 178 22.44 10.58 -38.46
C ASP A 178 22.58 10.90 -36.95
N LEU A 179 23.80 10.60 -36.48
CA LEU A 179 24.72 11.37 -35.64
C LEU A 179 24.19 12.67 -34.97
N TYR A 180 24.49 12.77 -33.66
CA TYR A 180 24.36 13.91 -32.72
C TYR A 180 23.07 13.98 -31.86
N ASP A 181 22.81 12.94 -31.06
CA ASP A 181 22.13 13.17 -29.77
C ASP A 181 22.85 12.42 -28.64
N TYR A 182 23.76 13.11 -27.96
CA TYR A 182 24.48 12.63 -26.78
C TYR A 182 23.54 12.36 -25.58
N ARG A 183 22.22 12.57 -25.75
CA ARG A 183 21.19 12.29 -24.75
C ARG A 183 20.60 10.87 -24.81
N SER A 184 20.97 10.06 -25.79
CA SER A 184 20.43 8.69 -25.99
C SER A 184 21.25 7.57 -25.32
N ALA A 185 22.13 7.87 -24.35
CA ALA A 185 23.00 6.85 -23.75
C ALA A 185 22.33 5.98 -22.66
N TYR A 186 21.16 6.38 -22.16
CA TYR A 186 20.36 5.61 -21.21
C TYR A 186 18.88 5.90 -21.45
N SER A 187 18.14 4.97 -22.06
CA SER A 187 16.67 5.01 -21.96
C SER A 187 16.29 4.53 -20.55
N VAL A 188 15.44 5.25 -19.85
CA VAL A 188 14.89 4.79 -18.57
C VAL A 188 13.50 4.19 -18.78
N GLU A 189 13.15 3.20 -17.97
CA GLU A 189 11.78 2.70 -17.84
C GLU A 189 11.36 2.68 -16.37
N ILE A 190 10.07 2.85 -16.10
CA ILE A 190 9.50 2.68 -14.77
C ILE A 190 8.93 1.27 -14.66
N GLN A 191 9.19 0.59 -13.55
CA GLN A 191 8.59 -0.70 -13.24
C GLN A 191 7.76 -0.62 -11.95
N THR A 192 6.63 -1.31 -11.93
CA THR A 192 5.79 -1.52 -10.74
C THR A 192 5.07 -2.85 -10.87
N ALA A 193 4.80 -3.52 -9.76
CA ALA A 193 4.13 -4.81 -9.82
C ALA A 193 2.71 -4.71 -10.42
N PRO A 194 2.30 -5.70 -11.24
CA PRO A 194 0.99 -5.71 -11.86
C PRO A 194 -0.10 -6.05 -10.84
N ILE A 195 -1.33 -5.58 -11.08
CA ILE A 195 -2.49 -5.91 -10.24
C ILE A 195 -2.77 -7.42 -10.23
N SER A 196 -2.42 -8.13 -11.31
CA SER A 196 -2.52 -9.59 -11.41
C SER A 196 -1.72 -10.34 -10.34
N ASP A 197 -0.69 -9.71 -9.77
CA ASP A 197 0.17 -10.32 -8.75
C ASP A 197 -0.34 -10.06 -7.32
N GLY A 198 -1.58 -9.57 -7.17
CA GLY A 198 -2.17 -9.30 -5.87
C GLY A 198 -1.69 -7.99 -5.25
N VAL A 199 -1.57 -6.94 -6.06
CA VAL A 199 -1.19 -5.58 -5.64
C VAL A 199 -2.40 -4.67 -5.64
N LEU A 200 -2.46 -3.75 -4.66
CA LEU A 200 -3.57 -2.82 -4.54
C LEU A 200 -3.58 -1.85 -5.74
N PRO A 201 -4.69 -1.70 -6.49
CA PRO A 201 -4.85 -0.68 -7.52
C PRO A 201 -5.01 0.70 -6.89
N GLY A 202 -3.92 1.26 -6.37
CA GLY A 202 -3.90 2.57 -5.72
C GLY A 202 -4.29 3.70 -6.68
N VAL A 203 -5.01 4.70 -6.17
CA VAL A 203 -5.38 5.88 -6.96
C VAL A 203 -4.13 6.64 -7.43
N ILE A 204 -3.13 6.80 -6.56
CA ILE A 204 -1.89 7.50 -6.92
C ILE A 204 -1.05 6.66 -7.90
N ARG A 205 -0.99 5.33 -7.70
CA ARG A 205 -0.47 4.41 -8.73
C ARG A 205 -1.09 4.64 -10.10
N GLN A 206 -2.42 4.72 -10.21
CA GLN A 206 -3.07 4.97 -11.50
C GLN A 206 -2.69 6.34 -12.09
N VAL A 207 -2.65 7.39 -11.26
CA VAL A 207 -2.20 8.72 -11.69
C VAL A 207 -0.76 8.68 -12.23
N ILE A 208 0.15 7.94 -11.58
CA ILE A 208 1.52 7.77 -12.08
C ILE A 208 1.52 7.09 -13.45
N ILE A 209 0.75 6.01 -13.62
CA ILE A 209 0.65 5.28 -14.89
C ILE A 209 0.12 6.19 -16.00
N ASP A 210 -0.95 6.93 -15.73
CA ASP A 210 -1.56 7.85 -16.69
C ASP A 210 -0.61 8.98 -17.09
N VAL A 211 0.12 9.55 -16.11
CA VAL A 211 1.14 10.57 -16.37
C VAL A 211 2.27 10.00 -17.22
N CYS A 212 2.79 8.81 -16.90
CA CYS A 212 3.85 8.17 -17.68
C CYS A 212 3.41 7.95 -19.13
N SER A 213 2.19 7.43 -19.33
CA SER A 213 1.60 7.25 -20.66
C SER A 213 1.48 8.58 -21.41
N SER A 214 0.96 9.63 -20.76
CA SER A 214 0.77 10.95 -21.37
C SER A 214 2.08 11.65 -21.74
N MET A 215 3.15 11.40 -20.97
CA MET A 215 4.46 11.99 -21.17
C MET A 215 5.38 11.14 -22.06
N GLY A 216 4.92 9.97 -22.51
CA GLY A 216 5.74 9.03 -23.28
C GLY A 216 6.88 8.42 -22.48
N ILE A 217 6.77 8.37 -21.15
CA ILE A 217 7.73 7.69 -20.27
C ILE A 217 7.39 6.20 -20.27
N PRO A 218 8.31 5.31 -20.70
CA PRO A 218 8.06 3.87 -20.69
C PRO A 218 7.77 3.38 -19.26
N LEU A 219 6.66 2.66 -19.11
CA LEU A 219 6.29 2.01 -17.85
C LEU A 219 5.86 0.57 -18.13
N ARG A 220 6.38 -0.37 -17.33
CA ARG A 220 6.02 -1.79 -17.37
C ARG A 220 5.42 -2.24 -16.05
N GLU A 221 4.27 -2.87 -16.13
CA GLU A 221 3.67 -3.54 -14.97
C GLU A 221 4.31 -4.92 -14.77
N VAL A 222 5.49 -4.92 -14.18
CA VAL A 222 6.27 -6.09 -13.77
C VAL A 222 6.80 -5.87 -12.36
N ALA A 223 6.69 -6.87 -11.49
CA ALA A 223 7.25 -6.78 -10.14
C ALA A 223 8.78 -6.60 -10.19
N PRO A 224 9.34 -5.48 -9.69
CA PRO A 224 10.78 -5.25 -9.73
C PRO A 224 11.54 -6.33 -8.95
N SER A 225 12.56 -6.93 -9.58
CA SER A 225 13.42 -7.94 -8.97
C SER A 225 14.57 -7.29 -8.21
N TRP A 226 14.70 -7.58 -6.92
CA TRP A 226 15.82 -7.11 -6.10
C TRP A 226 17.18 -7.59 -6.63
N SER A 227 17.23 -8.79 -7.20
CA SER A 227 18.44 -9.33 -7.83
C SER A 227 18.93 -8.48 -9.01
N GLU A 228 18.04 -7.69 -9.60
CA GLU A 228 18.34 -6.74 -10.68
C GLU A 228 18.50 -5.30 -10.15
N SER A 229 18.57 -5.06 -8.84
CA SER A 229 18.58 -3.70 -8.28
C SER A 229 19.77 -2.83 -8.72
N GLU A 230 20.82 -3.44 -9.28
CA GLU A 230 21.99 -2.73 -9.84
C GLU A 230 21.64 -1.85 -11.04
N ILE A 231 20.56 -2.14 -11.77
CA ILE A 231 20.10 -1.32 -12.89
C ILE A 231 19.12 -0.22 -12.45
N TRP A 232 18.72 -0.19 -11.18
CA TRP A 232 17.83 0.83 -10.66
C TRP A 232 18.59 2.13 -10.47
N GLU A 233 18.09 3.20 -11.08
CA GLU A 233 18.56 4.56 -10.83
C GLU A 233 17.90 5.17 -9.60
N GLU A 234 16.67 4.75 -9.32
CA GLU A 234 15.78 5.39 -8.39
C GLU A 234 14.67 4.41 -7.97
N ALA A 235 14.17 4.54 -6.75
CA ALA A 235 13.02 3.79 -6.25
C ALA A 235 12.13 4.73 -5.45
N PHE A 236 10.82 4.62 -5.63
CA PHE A 236 9.88 5.48 -4.92
C PHE A 236 8.61 4.74 -4.54
N ILE A 237 7.96 5.20 -3.47
CA ILE A 237 6.67 4.70 -3.04
C ILE A 237 5.61 5.79 -3.20
N ASP A 238 4.37 5.40 -3.47
CA ASP A 238 3.26 6.32 -3.28
C ASP A 238 2.96 6.46 -1.77
N LYS A 239 2.76 7.67 -1.26
CA LYS A 239 2.44 7.86 0.15
C LYS A 239 0.94 7.78 0.37
N GLY A 240 0.51 6.64 0.92
CA GLY A 240 -0.72 6.51 1.69
C GLY A 240 -0.66 7.30 3.01
N PHE A 241 -1.82 7.57 3.61
CA PHE A 241 -1.93 8.33 4.86
C PHE A 241 -1.15 7.65 6.01
N GLN A 242 -0.21 8.38 6.63
CA GLN A 242 0.40 8.02 7.90
C GLN A 242 0.51 9.31 8.74
N ALA A 243 -0.06 9.30 9.94
CA ALA A 243 -0.10 10.46 10.80
C ALA A 243 1.23 10.64 11.53
N SER A 244 2.14 11.44 10.99
CA SER A 244 3.28 11.99 11.76
C SER A 244 3.62 13.40 11.25
N GLY A 245 3.95 14.27 12.20
CA GLY A 245 4.01 15.71 11.98
C GLY A 245 5.31 16.21 11.36
N HIS A 246 5.22 17.13 10.40
CA HIS A 246 5.75 18.51 10.37
C HIS A 246 5.46 19.10 8.97
N SER A 247 5.19 20.40 8.89
CA SER A 247 4.63 21.08 7.71
C SER A 247 5.66 21.88 6.92
N SER A 248 5.66 21.73 5.59
CA SER A 248 5.85 22.82 4.63
C SER A 248 5.34 22.39 3.23
N TYR A 249 4.90 23.39 2.46
CA TYR A 249 4.14 23.26 1.21
C TYR A 249 5.03 22.90 0.03
N ASP A 250 4.76 21.76 -0.60
CA ASP A 250 5.22 21.53 -1.97
C ASP A 250 4.44 20.44 -2.72
N SER A 251 4.47 20.49 -4.04
CA SER A 251 3.50 19.88 -4.96
C SER A 251 3.70 18.37 -5.22
N LEU A 252 4.71 17.75 -4.60
CA LEU A 252 5.11 16.34 -4.79
C LEU A 252 4.90 15.45 -3.56
N ARG A 253 4.07 15.88 -2.59
CA ARG A 253 3.73 15.17 -1.33
C ARG A 253 3.08 13.78 -1.49
N LEU A 254 2.86 13.33 -2.73
CA LEU A 254 2.21 12.06 -3.05
C LEU A 254 3.22 10.92 -3.27
N LEU A 255 4.47 11.26 -3.60
CA LEU A 255 5.55 10.32 -3.84
C LEU A 255 6.66 10.54 -2.81
N GLN A 256 7.32 9.45 -2.41
CA GLN A 256 8.48 9.52 -1.54
C GLN A 256 9.62 8.70 -2.16
N HIS A 257 10.76 9.36 -2.34
CA HIS A 257 12.02 8.72 -2.72
C HIS A 257 12.43 7.67 -1.68
N VAL A 258 13.02 6.57 -2.13
CA VAL A 258 13.53 5.48 -1.31
C VAL A 258 15.04 5.62 -1.18
N GLU A 259 15.49 5.84 0.05
CA GLU A 259 16.91 6.00 0.36
C GLU A 259 17.60 4.66 0.62
N THR A 260 16.91 3.73 1.29
CA THR A 260 17.46 2.39 1.56
C THR A 260 16.39 1.30 1.46
N ILE A 261 16.81 0.11 1.02
CA ILE A 261 15.99 -1.11 1.02
C ILE A 261 16.81 -2.22 1.69
N GLN A 262 16.23 -2.85 2.72
CA GLN A 262 16.80 -4.01 3.40
C GLN A 262 16.09 -5.28 2.95
N VAL A 263 16.84 -6.28 2.48
CA VAL A 263 16.30 -7.58 2.02
C VAL A 263 16.86 -8.72 2.87
N PRO A 264 16.07 -9.74 3.28
CA PRO A 264 16.50 -10.74 4.27
C PRO A 264 17.80 -11.48 3.94
N SER A 265 18.15 -11.69 2.67
CA SER A 265 19.44 -12.30 2.26
C SER A 265 20.66 -11.42 2.59
N SER A 266 20.47 -10.10 2.75
CA SER A 266 21.47 -9.14 3.19
C SER A 266 21.56 -9.00 4.72
N LEU A 267 20.57 -9.52 5.46
CA LEU A 267 20.63 -9.65 6.91
C LEU A 267 21.33 -10.96 7.27
N GLY A 268 22.40 -10.89 8.07
CA GLY A 268 23.03 -12.10 8.62
C GLY A 268 22.02 -12.99 9.36
N ILE A 269 22.38 -14.25 9.63
CA ILE A 269 21.53 -15.33 10.20
C ILE A 269 20.65 -14.88 11.39
N ALA A 270 21.09 -13.90 12.19
CA ALA A 270 20.33 -13.33 13.31
C ALA A 270 19.10 -12.49 12.88
N GLY A 271 19.15 -11.79 11.73
CA GLY A 271 18.04 -10.99 11.21
C GLY A 271 16.95 -11.83 10.57
N ILE A 272 17.30 -12.98 9.97
CA ILE A 272 16.34 -13.92 9.37
C ILE A 272 15.39 -14.50 10.43
N LYS A 273 15.91 -14.86 11.61
CA LYS A 273 15.09 -15.40 12.73
C LYS A 273 14.06 -14.43 13.30
N ILE A 274 14.32 -13.11 13.21
CA ILE A 274 13.38 -12.08 13.66
C ILE A 274 12.22 -11.97 12.67
N LEU A 275 12.48 -12.11 11.37
CA LEU A 275 11.47 -12.00 10.31
C LEU A 275 10.63 -13.27 10.15
N GLU A 276 11.19 -14.45 10.47
CA GLU A 276 10.50 -15.75 10.38
C GLU A 276 9.62 -16.09 11.60
N GLY A 277 9.36 -15.13 12.50
CA GLY A 277 8.40 -15.32 13.60
C GLY A 277 8.89 -16.28 14.69
N GLY A 278 10.19 -16.25 15.03
CA GLY A 278 10.74 -17.05 16.12
C GLY A 278 10.01 -16.85 17.44
N ASN A 279 9.25 -17.87 17.85
CA ASN A 279 8.52 -17.96 19.11
C ASN A 279 9.51 -17.89 20.29
N MET A 280 9.61 -16.73 20.94
CA MET A 280 10.30 -16.59 22.23
C MET A 280 9.31 -16.95 23.34
N GLY A 281 9.16 -18.25 23.62
CA GLY A 281 8.41 -18.74 24.77
C GLY A 281 8.05 -20.22 24.71
N GLY A 282 8.80 -21.06 25.43
CA GLY A 282 8.32 -22.25 26.14
C GLY A 282 7.85 -23.47 25.33
N GLU A 283 8.63 -24.53 25.45
CA GLU A 283 8.32 -25.96 25.25
C GLU A 283 8.22 -26.51 23.81
N ALA A 284 9.00 -27.57 23.61
CA ALA A 284 9.20 -28.27 22.36
C ALA A 284 7.95 -29.07 21.98
N VAL A 285 7.46 -28.85 20.75
CA VAL A 285 6.68 -29.85 20.01
C VAL A 285 7.42 -30.09 18.69
N GLN A 286 7.77 -31.35 18.47
CA GLN A 286 8.52 -31.84 17.31
C GLN A 286 7.73 -31.66 16.00
N GLY A 287 8.44 -31.19 14.96
CA GLY A 287 8.35 -31.75 13.61
C GLY A 287 7.38 -31.08 12.63
N GLY A 288 7.92 -30.30 11.69
CA GLY A 288 7.26 -29.88 10.46
C GLY A 288 8.06 -28.82 9.71
N SER A 289 8.93 -29.26 8.79
CA SER A 289 9.72 -28.40 7.89
C SER A 289 8.81 -27.74 6.83
N TRP A 290 9.14 -26.53 6.42
CA TRP A 290 8.40 -25.70 5.44
C TRP A 290 8.43 -26.22 3.98
N GLU A 291 8.90 -27.45 3.74
CA GLU A 291 9.04 -28.01 2.39
C GLU A 291 7.84 -28.84 1.89
N ASP A 292 6.81 -29.10 2.72
CA ASP A 292 5.75 -30.07 2.36
C ASP A 292 4.43 -29.49 1.81
N HIS A 293 4.36 -28.20 1.47
CA HIS A 293 3.17 -27.61 0.85
C HIS A 293 3.46 -26.91 -0.49
N CYS A 294 4.10 -27.64 -1.39
CA CYS A 294 3.97 -27.42 -2.83
C CYS A 294 3.44 -28.72 -3.44
N SER A 295 2.12 -28.85 -3.54
CA SER A 295 1.48 -29.94 -4.28
C SER A 295 0.20 -29.45 -4.95
N ASN A 296 0.34 -29.16 -6.24
CA ASN A 296 -0.60 -29.31 -7.35
C ASN A 296 -2.12 -29.10 -7.09
N PRO A 297 -2.75 -28.03 -7.60
CA PRO A 297 -4.16 -27.70 -7.33
C PRO A 297 -5.20 -28.49 -8.15
N GLU A 298 -4.87 -29.66 -8.70
CA GLU A 298 -5.78 -30.46 -9.55
C GLU A 298 -6.30 -31.76 -8.90
N ARG A 299 -6.17 -31.97 -7.59
CA ARG A 299 -6.64 -33.21 -6.93
C ARG A 299 -7.86 -33.09 -6.00
N ASP A 300 -8.40 -31.89 -5.78
CA ASP A 300 -9.51 -31.70 -4.83
C ASP A 300 -10.91 -31.64 -5.48
N LEU A 301 -11.05 -32.02 -6.76
CA LEU A 301 -12.33 -32.03 -7.46
C LEU A 301 -12.94 -33.41 -7.72
N GLU A 302 -12.32 -34.51 -7.25
CA GLU A 302 -12.81 -35.87 -7.54
C GLU A 302 -13.29 -36.68 -6.31
N GLU A 303 -13.24 -36.13 -5.10
CA GLU A 303 -13.70 -36.82 -3.86
C GLU A 303 -15.08 -36.38 -3.34
N SER A 304 -15.90 -35.71 -4.17
CA SER A 304 -17.30 -35.35 -3.82
C SER A 304 -18.35 -36.05 -4.68
N ARG A 305 -17.98 -37.14 -5.37
CA ARG A 305 -18.93 -38.04 -6.04
C ARG A 305 -18.58 -39.50 -5.79
N LEU A 306 -18.94 -40.02 -4.61
CA LEU A 306 -19.30 -41.42 -4.36
C LEU A 306 -20.13 -41.50 -3.07
#